data_AF-A0A7X8UE54-F1
#
_entry.id   AF-A0A7X8UE54-F1
#
_cell.length_a   1.000
_cell.length_b   1.000
_cell.length_c   1.000
_cell.angle_alpha   90.00
_cell.angle_beta   90.00
_cell.angle_gamma   90.00
#
_symmetry.space_group_name_H-M   'P 1'
#
loop_
_entity.id
_entity.type
_entity.pdbx_description
1 polymer ?
#
loop_
_entity_poly.entity_id
_entity_poly.type
_entity_poly.pdbx_seq_one_letter_code
_entity_poly.pdbx_strand_id
1 'polypeptide(L)'
;MLRFLLAALLVAVPLGAGSANAQAVAFKNFASFRNLVPGIDFFASSRKAVSPYEKPAAEAIARLKELMGEELPRGAIFICSNLQQKDSVFEPRVLRSGYRWSITVVTPEVRMQEMMERMKAQMGDDLPAEIRNRMRERPPEMMANVEQQAAAALVQQIAHAVTQTSMDENIQFRSSRLDDMGKSPLPDWLDIGIAWYAAGGKANLEFLNQNMEQTFPIEDIISMSRPFVASSFDQGGGMPGTNGGGFPGGGMPGMNG
;
A
#
# COMPACT_ATOMS: atom_id res chain seq x y z
N MET A 1 2.26 14.08 -64.08
CA MET A 1 1.69 12.90 -63.39
C MET A 1 2.82 12.10 -62.78
N LEU A 2 2.62 11.53 -61.58
CA LEU A 2 3.57 10.67 -60.87
C LEU A 2 4.78 11.41 -60.24
N ARG A 3 4.58 12.10 -59.10
CA ARG A 3 5.59 12.31 -58.01
C ARG A 3 5.16 13.28 -56.91
N PHE A 4 4.10 14.07 -57.08
CA PHE A 4 3.64 15.04 -56.08
C PHE A 4 2.43 14.61 -55.23
N LEU A 5 1.91 13.40 -55.43
CA LEU A 5 0.78 12.85 -54.65
C LEU A 5 1.19 11.85 -53.56
N LEU A 6 2.50 11.59 -53.37
CA LEU A 6 2.99 10.64 -52.36
C LEU A 6 3.44 11.29 -51.04
N ALA A 7 3.53 12.63 -50.97
CA ALA A 7 4.00 13.33 -49.77
C ALA A 7 2.87 13.68 -48.76
N ALA A 8 1.60 13.55 -49.16
CA ALA A 8 0.45 13.74 -48.27
C ALA A 8 -0.02 12.45 -47.58
N LEU A 9 0.64 11.31 -47.85
CA LEU A 9 0.30 10.00 -47.26
C LEU A 9 1.34 9.51 -46.23
N LEU A 10 2.18 10.42 -45.71
CA LEU A 10 3.20 10.13 -44.67
C LEU A 10 3.02 10.95 -43.39
N VAL A 11 1.92 11.70 -43.26
CA VAL A 11 1.50 12.33 -42.00
C VAL A 11 0.16 11.75 -41.58
N ALA A 12 0.16 10.44 -41.38
CA ALA A 12 -0.82 9.75 -40.57
C ALA A 12 -0.05 8.78 -39.68
N VAL A 13 0.78 9.34 -38.79
CA VAL A 13 1.11 8.61 -37.57
C VAL A 13 -0.21 8.51 -36.81
N PRO A 14 -0.79 7.32 -36.60
CA PRO A 14 -1.83 7.22 -35.61
C PRO A 14 -1.13 7.42 -34.26
N LEU A 15 -1.19 8.64 -33.72
CA LEU A 15 -1.02 8.91 -32.29
C LEU A 15 -2.23 8.36 -31.49
N GLY A 16 -2.66 7.16 -31.85
CA GLY A 16 -3.84 6.47 -31.36
C GLY A 16 -3.56 4.99 -31.16
N ALA A 17 -2.42 4.66 -30.56
CA ALA A 17 -2.30 3.44 -29.78
C ALA A 17 -2.75 3.82 -28.35
N GLY A 18 -3.83 3.32 -27.78
CA GLY A 18 -4.74 2.26 -28.15
C GLY A 18 -5.40 1.82 -26.84
N SER A 19 -6.65 2.21 -26.61
CA SER A 19 -7.34 1.94 -25.33
C SER A 19 -8.64 1.19 -25.53
N ALA A 20 -8.67 0.20 -26.43
CA ALA A 20 -9.89 -0.61 -26.64
C ALA A 20 -9.64 -2.11 -26.81
N ASN A 21 -8.39 -2.57 -26.88
CA ASN A 21 -8.07 -4.01 -27.03
C ASN A 21 -6.80 -4.39 -26.26
N ALA A 22 -6.65 -3.91 -25.02
CA ALA A 22 -5.69 -4.51 -24.11
C ALA A 22 -6.14 -5.96 -23.85
N GLN A 23 -5.37 -6.94 -24.38
CA GLN A 23 -5.64 -8.36 -24.21
C GLN A 23 -6.06 -8.68 -22.77
N ALA A 24 -6.98 -9.65 -22.63
CA ALA A 24 -7.43 -10.12 -21.34
C ALA A 24 -6.25 -10.75 -20.57
N VAL A 25 -5.57 -9.95 -19.75
CA VAL A 25 -4.57 -10.37 -18.78
C VAL A 25 -5.29 -11.29 -17.79
N ALA A 26 -5.03 -12.58 -17.91
CA ALA A 26 -5.51 -13.59 -16.98
C ALA A 26 -4.44 -13.87 -15.93
N PHE A 27 -4.88 -14.13 -14.70
CA PHE A 27 -4.04 -14.63 -13.61
C PHE A 27 -4.61 -15.94 -13.09
N LYS A 28 -3.74 -16.87 -12.72
CA LYS A 28 -4.16 -18.18 -12.22
C LYS A 28 -4.96 -17.99 -10.93
N ASN A 29 -6.09 -18.69 -10.82
CA ASN A 29 -7.03 -18.63 -9.69
C ASN A 29 -7.83 -17.32 -9.57
N PHE A 30 -7.79 -16.42 -10.56
CA PHE A 30 -8.53 -15.16 -10.53
C PHE A 30 -9.43 -14.99 -11.76
N ALA A 31 -10.64 -14.50 -11.51
CA ALA A 31 -11.45 -13.86 -12.53
C ALA A 31 -11.08 -12.37 -12.61
N SER A 32 -11.06 -11.80 -13.82
CA SER A 32 -10.77 -10.38 -14.05
C SER A 32 -12.06 -9.57 -14.16
N PHE A 33 -12.14 -8.47 -13.42
CA PHE A 33 -13.24 -7.50 -13.47
C PHE A 33 -12.65 -6.15 -13.87
N ARG A 34 -12.95 -5.72 -15.10
CA ARG A 34 -12.40 -4.53 -15.74
C ARG A 34 -13.47 -3.45 -15.86
N ASN A 35 -13.04 -2.21 -16.09
CA ASN A 35 -13.91 -1.04 -16.31
C ASN A 35 -14.86 -0.72 -15.14
N LEU A 36 -14.56 -1.23 -13.94
CA LEU A 36 -15.32 -0.89 -12.73
C LEU A 36 -14.84 0.45 -12.16
N VAL A 37 -13.52 0.64 -12.17
CA VAL A 37 -12.87 1.89 -11.79
C VAL A 37 -11.91 2.25 -12.92
N PRO A 38 -12.01 3.46 -13.51
CA PRO A 38 -11.09 3.88 -14.56
C PRO A 38 -9.62 3.76 -14.11
N GLY A 39 -8.79 3.09 -14.91
CA GLY A 39 -7.37 2.90 -14.61
C GLY A 39 -7.04 1.76 -13.63
N ILE A 40 -8.03 1.06 -13.09
CA ILE A 40 -7.82 -0.08 -12.17
C ILE A 40 -8.55 -1.32 -12.68
N ASP A 41 -7.84 -2.45 -12.74
CA ASP A 41 -8.45 -3.76 -12.93
C ASP A 41 -8.47 -4.54 -11.60
N PHE A 42 -9.60 -5.20 -11.33
CA PHE A 42 -9.77 -6.06 -10.16
C PHE A 42 -9.62 -7.53 -10.54
N PHE A 43 -8.97 -8.30 -9.69
CA PHE A 43 -8.78 -9.73 -9.82
C PHE A 43 -9.28 -10.40 -8.55
N ALA A 44 -10.34 -11.19 -8.66
CA ALA A 44 -10.99 -11.82 -7.51
C ALA A 44 -11.62 -13.18 -7.88
N SER A 45 -12.14 -13.91 -6.90
CA SER A 45 -12.90 -15.15 -7.15
C SER A 45 -14.29 -14.89 -7.75
N SER A 46 -14.90 -13.75 -7.45
CA SER A 46 -16.25 -13.39 -7.93
C SER A 46 -16.50 -11.88 -7.86
N ARG A 47 -17.53 -11.38 -8.55
CA ARG A 47 -17.94 -9.96 -8.46
C ARG A 47 -18.36 -9.57 -7.04
N LYS A 48 -18.93 -10.50 -6.28
CA LYS A 48 -19.31 -10.28 -4.87
C LYS A 48 -18.11 -9.98 -3.99
N ALA A 49 -16.94 -10.55 -4.29
CA ALA A 49 -15.71 -10.24 -3.56
C ALA A 49 -15.19 -8.83 -3.88
N VAL A 50 -15.52 -8.26 -5.04
CA VAL A 50 -15.09 -6.92 -5.47
C VAL A 50 -15.97 -5.81 -4.93
N SER A 51 -17.28 -6.07 -4.76
CA SER A 51 -18.28 -5.04 -4.42
C SER A 51 -17.95 -4.16 -3.21
N PRO A 52 -17.33 -4.65 -2.11
CA PRO A 52 -17.00 -3.79 -0.96
C PRO A 52 -15.92 -2.74 -1.28
N TYR A 53 -15.09 -2.99 -2.29
CA TYR A 53 -13.90 -2.20 -2.60
C TYR A 53 -14.09 -1.27 -3.80
N GLU A 54 -15.07 -1.57 -4.66
CA GLU A 54 -15.32 -0.85 -5.91
C GLU A 54 -15.57 0.65 -5.67
N LYS A 55 -16.56 1.00 -4.84
CA LYS A 55 -16.90 2.39 -4.55
C LYS A 55 -15.77 3.15 -3.84
N PRO A 56 -15.16 2.64 -2.74
CA PRO A 56 -14.04 3.31 -2.10
C PRO A 56 -12.85 3.56 -3.06
N ALA A 57 -12.52 2.58 -3.90
CA ALA A 57 -11.45 2.73 -4.88
C ALA A 57 -11.81 3.77 -5.96
N ALA A 58 -13.06 3.81 -6.42
CA ALA A 58 -13.53 4.81 -7.39
C ALA A 58 -13.43 6.24 -6.84
N GLU A 59 -13.89 6.44 -5.61
CA GLU A 59 -13.81 7.75 -4.93
C GLU A 59 -12.37 8.19 -4.70
N ALA A 60 -11.50 7.26 -4.29
CA ALA A 60 -10.08 7.53 -4.11
C ALA A 60 -9.42 7.98 -5.42
N ILE A 61 -9.68 7.26 -6.52
CA ILE A 61 -9.13 7.61 -7.84
C ILE A 61 -9.68 8.96 -8.32
N ALA A 62 -10.96 9.25 -8.11
CA ALA A 62 -11.52 10.55 -8.47
C ALA A 62 -10.80 11.70 -7.74
N ARG A 63 -10.58 11.58 -6.42
CA ARG A 63 -9.85 12.59 -5.63
C ARG A 63 -8.38 12.70 -6.03
N LEU A 64 -7.73 11.57 -6.32
CA LEU A 64 -6.34 11.59 -6.80
C LEU A 64 -6.24 12.25 -8.18
N LYS A 65 -7.24 12.08 -9.05
CA LYS A 65 -7.30 12.79 -10.34
C LYS A 65 -7.48 14.28 -10.18
N GLU A 66 -8.35 14.71 -9.25
CA GLU A 66 -8.52 16.13 -8.92
C GLU A 66 -7.20 16.75 -8.43
N LEU A 67 -6.40 15.99 -7.68
CA LEU A 67 -5.14 16.47 -7.10
C LEU A 67 -3.95 16.42 -8.09
N MET A 68 -3.83 15.33 -8.86
CA MET A 68 -2.62 14.99 -9.63
C MET A 68 -2.82 15.02 -11.14
N GLY A 69 -4.06 15.23 -11.62
CA GLY A 69 -4.41 15.24 -13.03
C GLY A 69 -5.06 13.93 -13.52
N GLU A 70 -5.59 13.96 -14.74
CA GLU A 70 -6.38 12.85 -15.31
C GLU A 70 -5.57 11.59 -15.62
N GLU A 71 -4.27 11.73 -15.88
CA GLU A 71 -3.36 10.65 -16.25
C GLU A 71 -2.74 10.00 -15.01
N LEU A 72 -3.50 9.09 -14.38
CA LEU A 72 -2.99 8.27 -13.28
C LEU A 72 -2.38 6.95 -13.77
N PRO A 73 -1.34 6.43 -13.09
CA PRO A 73 -0.72 5.16 -13.40
C PRO A 73 -1.70 4.01 -13.21
N ARG A 74 -1.77 3.13 -14.22
CA ARG A 74 -2.68 1.98 -14.22
C ARG A 74 -2.32 0.96 -13.13
N GLY A 75 -3.32 0.53 -12.38
CA GLY A 75 -3.17 -0.38 -11.25
C GLY A 75 -3.92 -1.70 -11.38
N ALA A 76 -3.49 -2.67 -10.56
CA ALA A 76 -4.17 -3.95 -10.38
C ALA A 76 -4.47 -4.20 -8.90
N ILE A 77 -5.69 -4.63 -8.57
CA ILE A 77 -6.08 -5.01 -7.20
C ILE A 77 -6.43 -6.49 -7.18
N PHE A 78 -5.72 -7.28 -6.38
CA PHE A 78 -5.95 -8.71 -6.18
C PHE A 78 -6.67 -8.93 -4.85
N ILE A 79 -7.91 -9.41 -4.88
CA ILE A 79 -8.70 -9.74 -3.69
C ILE A 79 -8.62 -11.25 -3.48
N CYS A 80 -7.83 -11.64 -2.47
CA CYS A 80 -7.52 -13.03 -2.17
C CYS A 80 -8.50 -13.57 -1.15
N SER A 81 -9.37 -14.48 -1.61
CA SER A 81 -10.38 -15.19 -0.80
C SER A 81 -9.90 -16.55 -0.26
N ASN A 82 -8.69 -16.97 -0.64
CA ASN A 82 -7.97 -18.11 -0.07
C ASN A 82 -6.45 -17.91 -0.19
N LEU A 83 -5.67 -18.75 0.51
CA LEU A 83 -4.20 -18.71 0.48
C LEU A 83 -3.63 -19.01 -0.91
N GLN A 84 -4.23 -19.93 -1.67
CA GLN A 84 -3.77 -20.27 -3.01
C GLN A 84 -3.83 -19.08 -3.98
N GLN A 85 -4.79 -18.18 -3.81
CA GLN A 85 -4.88 -16.93 -4.56
C GLN A 85 -3.79 -15.95 -4.13
N LYS A 86 -3.54 -15.82 -2.83
CA LYS A 86 -2.47 -14.97 -2.29
C LYS A 86 -1.10 -15.40 -2.83
N ASP A 87 -0.85 -16.70 -2.86
CA ASP A 87 0.42 -17.28 -3.33
C ASP A 87 0.53 -17.26 -4.85
N SER A 88 -0.58 -17.20 -5.60
CA SER A 88 -0.57 -17.16 -7.06
C SER A 88 -0.36 -15.76 -7.65
N VAL A 89 -0.37 -14.70 -6.83
CA VAL A 89 0.04 -13.36 -7.26
C VAL A 89 1.53 -13.41 -7.59
N PHE A 90 1.90 -13.03 -8.81
CA PHE A 90 3.29 -13.03 -9.27
C PHE A 90 3.64 -11.68 -9.90
N GLU A 91 4.35 -10.86 -9.14
CA GLU A 91 4.66 -9.46 -9.40
C GLU A 91 5.32 -9.23 -10.77
N PRO A 92 6.33 -10.03 -11.20
CA PRO A 92 6.93 -9.86 -12.53
C PRO A 92 5.94 -10.10 -13.68
N ARG A 93 4.88 -10.87 -13.47
CA ARG A 93 3.81 -11.01 -14.47
C ARG A 93 2.87 -9.81 -14.44
N VAL A 94 2.59 -9.25 -13.26
CA VAL A 94 1.77 -8.04 -13.13
C VAL A 94 2.45 -6.87 -13.83
N LEU A 95 3.73 -6.63 -13.58
CA LEU A 95 4.52 -5.61 -14.26
C LEU A 95 4.52 -5.79 -15.80
N ARG A 96 4.82 -7.01 -16.27
CA ARG A 96 4.79 -7.33 -17.72
C ARG A 96 3.43 -7.15 -18.38
N SER A 97 2.36 -7.11 -17.59
CA SER A 97 1.00 -6.87 -18.09
C SER A 97 0.66 -5.38 -18.24
N GLY A 98 1.62 -4.50 -17.97
CA GLY A 98 1.50 -3.04 -18.13
C GLY A 98 0.88 -2.33 -16.93
N TYR A 99 0.82 -2.97 -15.76
CA TYR A 99 0.43 -2.30 -14.52
C TYR A 99 1.66 -1.68 -13.87
N ARG A 100 1.53 -0.44 -13.40
CA ARG A 100 2.57 0.30 -12.68
C ARG A 100 2.55 -0.01 -11.19
N TRP A 101 1.43 -0.48 -10.67
CA TRP A 101 1.33 -0.91 -9.29
C TRP A 101 0.33 -2.04 -9.10
N SER A 102 0.52 -2.81 -8.01
CA SER A 102 -0.40 -3.86 -7.60
C SER A 102 -0.64 -3.88 -6.10
N ILE A 103 -1.89 -4.03 -5.70
CA ILE A 103 -2.29 -4.17 -4.31
C ILE A 103 -2.93 -5.53 -4.09
N THR A 104 -2.47 -6.25 -3.07
CA THR A 104 -3.04 -7.52 -2.65
C THR A 104 -3.84 -7.31 -1.37
N VAL A 105 -5.17 -7.42 -1.49
CA VAL A 105 -6.10 -7.39 -0.37
C VAL A 105 -6.38 -8.82 0.06
N VAL A 106 -6.18 -9.10 1.34
CA VAL A 106 -6.47 -10.41 1.95
C VAL A 106 -7.79 -10.29 2.68
N THR A 107 -8.79 -11.10 2.32
CA THR A 107 -10.11 -11.02 2.98
C THR A 107 -10.02 -11.46 4.45
N PRO A 108 -10.98 -11.07 5.31
CA PRO A 108 -10.98 -11.45 6.72
C PRO A 108 -10.85 -12.96 6.95
N GLU A 109 -11.46 -13.76 6.06
CA GLU A 109 -11.43 -15.22 6.09
C GLU A 109 -10.00 -15.75 5.87
N VAL A 110 -9.27 -15.19 4.91
CA VAL A 110 -7.89 -15.61 4.65
C VAL A 110 -6.96 -15.17 5.77
N ARG A 111 -7.13 -13.95 6.29
CA ARG A 111 -6.34 -13.48 7.44
C ARG A 111 -6.55 -14.41 8.66
N MET A 112 -7.76 -14.94 8.83
CA MET A 112 -8.06 -15.94 9.86
C MET A 112 -7.37 -17.28 9.58
N GLN A 113 -7.38 -17.75 8.34
CA GLN A 113 -6.65 -18.96 7.94
C GLN A 113 -5.15 -18.83 8.24
N GLU A 114 -4.52 -17.71 7.89
CA GLU A 114 -3.11 -17.45 8.19
C GLU A 114 -2.82 -17.44 9.69
N MET A 115 -3.68 -16.80 10.47
CA MET A 115 -3.53 -16.77 11.92
C MET A 115 -3.62 -18.18 12.51
N MET A 116 -4.55 -18.99 12.04
CA MET A 116 -4.71 -20.38 12.47
C MET A 116 -3.52 -21.24 12.08
N GLU A 117 -2.98 -21.08 10.86
CA GLU A 117 -1.78 -21.79 10.42
C GLU A 117 -0.55 -21.40 11.24
N ARG A 118 -0.39 -20.10 11.55
CA ARG A 118 0.67 -19.62 12.44
C ARG A 118 0.54 -20.18 13.85
N MET A 119 -0.67 -20.20 14.42
CA MET A 119 -0.91 -20.78 15.73
C MET A 119 -0.60 -22.28 15.75
N LYS A 120 -1.01 -23.02 14.71
CA LYS A 120 -0.65 -24.44 14.56
C LYS A 120 0.85 -24.65 14.44
N ALA A 121 1.54 -23.80 13.67
CA ALA A 121 2.99 -23.89 13.53
C ALA A 121 3.74 -23.60 14.85
N GLN A 122 3.17 -22.78 15.73
CA GLN A 122 3.76 -22.42 17.02
C GLN A 122 3.38 -23.36 18.18
N MET A 123 2.16 -23.90 18.18
CA MET A 123 1.60 -24.70 19.27
C MET A 123 1.44 -26.19 18.94
N GLY A 124 1.69 -26.60 17.69
CA GLY A 124 1.36 -27.93 17.19
C GLY A 124 -0.14 -28.13 16.93
N ASP A 125 -0.60 -29.38 16.91
CA ASP A 125 -2.00 -29.72 16.66
C ASP A 125 -2.94 -29.46 17.85
N ASP A 126 -2.38 -29.12 19.02
CA ASP A 126 -3.09 -28.93 20.30
C ASP A 126 -3.74 -27.54 20.44
N LEU A 127 -4.47 -27.11 19.41
CA LEU A 127 -5.18 -25.84 19.44
C LEU A 127 -6.51 -26.01 20.23
N PRO A 128 -6.69 -25.34 21.39
CA PRO A 128 -7.87 -25.54 22.25
C PRO A 128 -9.19 -25.32 21.50
N ALA A 129 -10.17 -26.21 21.70
CA ALA A 129 -11.44 -26.21 20.98
C ALA A 129 -12.23 -24.90 21.14
N GLU A 130 -12.13 -24.25 22.31
CA GLU A 130 -12.77 -22.96 22.59
C GLU A 130 -12.24 -21.83 21.72
N ILE A 131 -10.94 -21.83 21.40
CA ILE A 131 -10.31 -20.84 20.50
C ILE A 131 -10.82 -21.07 19.07
N ARG A 132 -10.88 -22.33 18.65
CA ARG A 132 -11.38 -22.73 17.32
C ARG A 132 -12.86 -22.36 17.14
N ASN A 133 -13.69 -22.59 18.16
CA ASN A 133 -15.14 -22.29 18.11
C ASN A 133 -15.40 -20.78 18.12
N ARG A 134 -14.71 -20.02 18.99
CA ARG A 134 -14.84 -18.55 19.03
C ARG A 134 -14.42 -17.88 17.71
N MET A 135 -13.48 -18.46 16.96
CA MET A 135 -13.08 -17.95 15.66
C MET A 135 -14.08 -18.28 14.54
N ARG A 136 -14.76 -19.43 14.62
CA ARG A 136 -15.83 -19.80 13.66
C ARG A 136 -17.13 -19.04 13.92
N GLU A 137 -17.46 -18.76 15.17
CA GLU A 137 -18.73 -18.16 15.60
C GLU A 137 -18.65 -16.63 15.70
N ARG A 138 -17.91 -15.97 14.80
CA ARG A 138 -17.84 -14.50 14.82
C ARG A 138 -19.18 -13.89 14.37
N PRO A 139 -19.73 -12.93 15.14
CA PRO A 139 -20.94 -12.23 14.74
C PRO A 139 -20.75 -11.47 13.41
N PRO A 140 -21.79 -11.43 12.54
CA PRO A 140 -21.72 -10.77 11.24
C PRO A 140 -21.29 -9.30 11.28
N GLU A 141 -21.65 -8.57 12.34
CA GLU A 141 -21.28 -7.16 12.53
C GLU A 141 -19.76 -6.95 12.65
N MET A 142 -19.06 -7.87 13.34
CA MET A 142 -17.60 -7.82 13.40
C MET A 142 -16.96 -8.07 12.03
N MET A 143 -17.54 -8.95 11.21
CA MET A 143 -17.04 -9.20 9.86
C MET A 143 -17.20 -7.97 8.96
N ALA A 144 -18.36 -7.30 9.03
CA ALA A 144 -18.60 -6.06 8.29
C ALA A 144 -17.61 -4.95 8.69
N ASN A 145 -17.32 -4.80 9.99
CA ASN A 145 -16.32 -3.83 10.44
C ASN A 145 -14.91 -4.12 9.92
N VAL A 146 -14.50 -5.39 9.91
CA VAL A 146 -13.18 -5.78 9.38
C VAL A 146 -13.10 -5.56 7.86
N GLU A 147 -14.19 -5.81 7.14
CA GLU A 147 -14.27 -5.53 5.70
C GLU A 147 -14.21 -4.03 5.41
N GLN A 148 -14.90 -3.20 6.19
CA GLN A 148 -14.79 -1.73 6.09
C GLN A 148 -13.37 -1.24 6.37
N GLN A 149 -12.70 -1.79 7.39
CA GLN A 149 -11.29 -1.47 7.67
C GLN A 149 -10.37 -1.89 6.51
N ALA A 150 -10.62 -3.06 5.90
CA ALA A 150 -9.85 -3.51 4.74
C ALA A 150 -10.07 -2.57 3.54
N ALA A 151 -11.30 -2.10 3.31
CA ALA A 151 -11.60 -1.12 2.27
C ALA A 151 -10.94 0.24 2.54
N ALA A 152 -10.92 0.72 3.78
CA ALA A 152 -10.23 1.95 4.15
C ALA A 152 -8.71 1.85 3.96
N ALA A 153 -8.11 0.72 4.38
CA ALA A 153 -6.69 0.45 4.17
C ALA A 153 -6.34 0.37 2.68
N LEU A 154 -7.21 -0.23 1.85
CA LEU A 154 -7.04 -0.27 0.41
C LEU A 154 -6.93 1.15 -0.17
N VAL A 155 -7.80 2.08 0.24
CA VAL A 155 -7.76 3.46 -0.28
C VAL A 155 -6.43 4.14 0.01
N GLN A 156 -5.91 3.99 1.24
CA GLN A 156 -4.59 4.52 1.58
C GLN A 156 -3.49 3.88 0.73
N GLN A 157 -3.55 2.56 0.53
CA GLN A 157 -2.57 1.86 -0.31
C GLN A 157 -2.63 2.30 -1.78
N ILE A 158 -3.81 2.60 -2.32
CA ILE A 158 -3.99 3.17 -3.66
C ILE A 158 -3.32 4.54 -3.73
N ALA A 159 -3.58 5.43 -2.77
CA ALA A 159 -2.99 6.76 -2.74
C ALA A 159 -1.45 6.69 -2.73
N HIS A 160 -0.87 5.91 -1.82
CA HIS A 160 0.58 5.72 -1.80
C HIS A 160 1.10 5.08 -3.10
N ALA A 161 0.36 4.14 -3.70
CA ALA A 161 0.77 3.52 -4.96
C ALA A 161 0.86 4.52 -6.09
N VAL A 162 -0.18 5.33 -6.23
CA VAL A 162 -0.29 6.35 -7.27
C VAL A 162 0.79 7.41 -7.05
N THR A 163 0.90 7.97 -5.84
CA THR A 163 1.89 9.00 -5.55
C THR A 163 3.32 8.54 -5.86
N GLN A 164 3.71 7.37 -5.38
CA GLN A 164 5.06 6.84 -5.59
C GLN A 164 5.34 6.58 -7.08
N THR A 165 4.40 5.95 -7.80
CA THR A 165 4.62 5.57 -9.21
C THR A 165 4.42 6.71 -10.22
N SER A 166 3.80 7.81 -9.79
CA SER A 166 3.66 9.05 -10.55
C SER A 166 4.81 10.01 -10.35
N MET A 167 5.40 10.08 -9.14
CA MET A 167 6.37 11.12 -8.79
C MET A 167 7.82 10.65 -8.80
N ASP A 168 8.08 9.34 -8.66
CA ASP A 168 9.44 8.80 -8.78
C ASP A 168 9.63 8.14 -10.15
N GLU A 169 10.46 8.75 -10.99
CA GLU A 169 10.80 8.22 -12.32
C GLU A 169 11.59 6.91 -12.24
N ASN A 170 12.27 6.64 -11.11
CA ASN A 170 13.01 5.41 -10.89
C ASN A 170 12.10 4.24 -10.52
N ILE A 171 10.91 4.50 -9.99
CA ILE A 171 9.95 3.45 -9.63
C ILE A 171 9.17 3.04 -10.87
N GLN A 172 9.59 1.94 -11.47
CA GLN A 172 8.87 1.33 -12.59
C GLN A 172 7.64 0.55 -12.14
N PHE A 173 7.69 -0.02 -10.93
CA PHE A 173 6.65 -0.89 -10.41
C PHE A 173 6.58 -0.87 -8.88
N ARG A 174 5.37 -0.88 -8.33
CA ARG A 174 5.13 -1.03 -6.88
C ARG A 174 4.21 -2.21 -6.59
N SER A 175 4.57 -3.05 -5.63
CA SER A 175 3.67 -4.09 -5.09
C SER A 175 3.51 -3.96 -3.59
N SER A 176 2.29 -4.12 -3.09
CA SER A 176 2.01 -4.18 -1.65
C SER A 176 2.57 -5.44 -0.95
N ARG A 177 3.11 -6.41 -1.70
CA ARG A 177 3.71 -7.65 -1.16
C ARG A 177 5.24 -7.59 -1.01
N LEU A 178 5.88 -6.60 -1.62
CA LEU A 178 7.32 -6.43 -1.53
C LEU A 178 7.64 -5.52 -0.33
N ASP A 179 8.60 -5.93 0.49
CA ASP A 179 9.00 -5.17 1.69
C ASP A 179 9.74 -3.88 1.32
N ASP A 180 10.46 -3.86 0.20
CA ASP A 180 11.09 -2.67 -0.35
C ASP A 180 10.11 -1.95 -1.29
N MET A 181 9.27 -1.11 -0.70
CA MET A 181 8.18 -0.42 -1.41
C MET A 181 8.64 0.78 -2.24
N GLY A 182 9.95 1.11 -2.24
CA GLY A 182 10.44 2.41 -2.66
C GLY A 182 9.93 3.49 -1.70
N LYS A 183 10.81 4.34 -1.17
CA LYS A 183 10.35 5.51 -0.42
C LYS A 183 9.68 6.46 -1.40
N SER A 184 8.61 7.11 -0.96
CA SER A 184 8.08 8.22 -1.74
C SER A 184 9.16 9.28 -1.87
N PRO A 185 9.24 9.97 -3.03
CA PRO A 185 10.11 11.14 -3.16
C PRO A 185 9.57 12.34 -2.36
N LEU A 186 8.32 12.27 -1.88
CA LEU A 186 7.73 13.29 -1.03
C LEU A 186 8.15 13.13 0.44
N PRO A 187 8.10 14.23 1.22
CA PRO A 187 8.14 14.13 2.67
C PRO A 187 6.96 13.30 3.22
N ASP A 188 7.22 12.46 4.23
CA ASP A 188 6.24 11.52 4.81
C ASP A 188 4.90 12.16 5.18
N TRP A 189 4.92 13.39 5.71
CA TRP A 189 3.70 14.10 6.10
C TRP A 189 2.79 14.43 4.91
N LEU A 190 3.37 14.73 3.75
CA LEU A 190 2.62 15.06 2.54
C LEU A 190 2.01 13.79 1.95
N ASP A 191 2.74 12.67 1.95
CA ASP A 191 2.18 11.36 1.57
C ASP A 191 1.01 10.96 2.46
N ILE A 192 1.15 11.14 3.77
CA ILE A 192 0.09 10.88 4.74
C ILE A 192 -1.11 11.79 4.46
N GLY A 193 -0.89 13.08 4.22
CA GLY A 193 -1.93 14.04 3.87
C GLY A 193 -2.70 13.65 2.61
N ILE A 194 -1.99 13.27 1.54
CA ILE A 194 -2.57 12.82 0.27
C ILE A 194 -3.38 11.53 0.49
N ALA A 195 -2.86 10.58 1.26
CA ALA A 195 -3.57 9.34 1.58
C ALA A 195 -4.87 9.61 2.37
N TRP A 196 -4.85 10.54 3.32
CA TRP A 196 -6.05 10.96 4.06
C TRP A 196 -7.04 11.71 3.19
N TYR A 197 -6.56 12.56 2.29
CA TYR A 197 -7.39 13.26 1.32
C TYR A 197 -8.10 12.28 0.38
N ALA A 198 -7.36 11.33 -0.21
CA ALA A 198 -7.93 10.27 -1.03
C ALA A 198 -8.97 9.44 -0.26
N ALA A 199 -8.71 9.14 1.03
CA ALA A 199 -9.64 8.46 1.92
C ALA A 199 -10.87 9.31 2.31
N GLY A 200 -10.83 10.64 2.14
CA GLY A 200 -11.92 11.54 2.51
C GLY A 200 -12.02 11.77 4.01
N GLY A 201 -10.92 11.55 4.74
CA GLY A 201 -10.83 11.75 6.17
C GLY A 201 -10.79 13.24 6.52
N LYS A 202 -11.95 13.91 6.50
CA LYS A 202 -12.06 15.36 6.80
C LYS A 202 -11.46 15.73 8.15
N ALA A 203 -11.71 14.95 9.20
CA ALA A 203 -11.19 15.23 10.54
C ALA A 203 -9.65 15.22 10.61
N ASN A 204 -9.00 14.33 9.86
CA ASN A 204 -7.53 14.25 9.85
C ASN A 204 -6.91 15.37 9.01
N LEU A 205 -7.58 15.80 7.93
CA LEU A 205 -7.19 16.97 7.16
C LEU A 205 -7.38 18.27 7.95
N GLU A 206 -8.50 18.40 8.67
CA GLU A 206 -8.76 19.52 9.56
C GLU A 206 -7.74 19.59 10.68
N PHE A 207 -7.37 18.45 11.28
CA PHE A 207 -6.30 18.38 12.28
C PHE A 207 -4.95 18.83 11.71
N LEU A 208 -4.57 18.35 10.52
CA LEU A 208 -3.33 18.78 9.84
C LEU A 208 -3.35 20.28 9.54
N ASN A 209 -4.46 20.82 9.03
CA ASN A 209 -4.61 22.23 8.72
C ASN A 209 -4.55 23.11 9.99
N GLN A 210 -5.16 22.68 11.09
CA GLN A 210 -5.18 23.43 12.35
C GLN A 210 -3.84 23.44 13.07
N ASN A 211 -3.05 22.37 12.92
CA ASN A 211 -1.78 22.22 13.62
C ASN A 211 -0.58 22.44 12.70
N MET A 212 -0.79 22.93 11.47
CA MET A 212 0.25 23.05 10.47
C MET A 212 1.38 23.98 10.92
N GLU A 213 1.05 25.12 11.54
CA GLU A 213 2.04 26.09 12.04
C GLU A 213 2.77 25.63 13.31
N GLN A 214 2.12 24.81 14.15
CA GLN A 214 2.73 24.25 15.37
C GLN A 214 3.56 23.00 15.10
N THR A 215 3.13 22.19 14.12
CA THR A 215 3.81 20.96 13.72
C THR A 215 4.96 21.27 12.76
N PHE A 216 4.89 22.40 12.04
CA PHE A 216 5.87 22.80 11.03
C PHE A 216 6.17 24.32 11.12
N PRO A 217 7.10 24.74 12.00
CA PRO A 217 7.59 26.11 11.96
C PRO A 217 8.20 26.41 10.58
N ILE A 218 8.04 27.66 10.11
CA ILE A 218 8.44 28.07 8.74
C ILE A 218 9.93 27.81 8.47
N GLU A 219 10.79 27.89 9.49
CA GLU A 219 12.22 27.59 9.35
C GLU A 219 12.49 26.12 8.97
N ASP A 220 11.60 25.24 9.41
CA ASP A 220 11.67 23.79 9.26
C ASP A 220 11.12 23.35 7.89
N ILE A 221 10.11 24.04 7.36
CA ILE A 221 9.62 23.85 5.99
C ILE A 221 10.71 24.16 4.95
N ILE A 222 11.61 25.12 5.23
CA ILE A 222 12.71 25.50 4.35
C ILE A 222 13.90 24.51 4.49
N SER A 223 14.13 23.96 5.68
CA SER A 223 15.22 22.99 5.95
C SER A 223 14.89 21.54 5.53
N MET A 224 13.61 21.15 5.48
CA MET A 224 13.11 19.81 5.15
C MET A 224 13.08 19.45 3.66
N SER A 225 13.63 20.30 2.79
CA SER A 225 13.95 19.96 1.39
C SER A 225 15.16 19.01 1.26
N ARG A 226 15.71 18.54 2.39
CA ARG A 226 16.79 17.54 2.44
C ARG A 226 16.24 16.20 2.93
N PRO A 227 16.67 15.09 2.34
CA PRO A 227 16.13 13.76 2.61
C PRO A 227 16.24 13.44 4.10
N PHE A 228 15.10 13.16 4.73
CA PHE A 228 15.04 12.67 6.10
C PHE A 228 15.73 11.29 6.17
N VAL A 229 16.92 11.26 6.75
CA VAL A 229 17.54 10.03 7.23
C VAL A 229 17.00 9.81 8.62
N ALA A 230 16.06 8.87 8.77
CA ALA A 230 15.67 8.37 10.07
C ALA A 230 16.94 7.95 10.81
N SER A 231 17.15 8.47 12.03
CA SER A 231 18.16 7.93 12.93
C SER A 231 17.84 6.44 13.09
N SER A 232 18.74 5.63 12.55
CA SER A 232 18.87 4.19 12.72
C SER A 232 18.16 3.68 13.97
N PHE A 233 17.00 3.04 13.78
CA PHE A 233 16.56 1.96 14.65
C PHE A 233 17.48 0.76 14.38
N ASP A 234 18.71 0.91 14.85
CA ASP A 234 19.56 -0.20 15.20
C ASP A 234 19.04 -0.68 16.56
N GLN A 235 18.10 -1.62 16.54
CA GLN A 235 17.71 -2.34 17.76
C GLN A 235 18.04 -3.83 17.60
N GLY A 236 19.32 -4.08 17.33
CA GLY A 236 20.02 -5.27 17.79
C GLY A 236 20.85 -4.92 19.03
N GLY A 237 20.31 -5.24 20.22
CA GLY A 237 21.09 -5.50 21.44
C GLY A 237 21.59 -4.30 22.25
N GLY A 238 21.56 -4.45 23.58
CA GLY A 238 22.41 -3.69 24.49
C GLY A 238 21.66 -2.75 25.42
N MET A 239 21.35 -3.25 26.62
CA MET A 239 21.05 -2.48 27.82
C MET A 239 22.13 -1.40 28.06
N PRO A 240 21.80 -0.10 28.14
CA PRO A 240 22.72 0.90 28.65
C PRO A 240 22.32 1.26 30.07
N GLY A 241 23.18 0.90 31.02
CA GLY A 241 23.08 1.32 32.41
C GLY A 241 23.21 2.84 32.53
N THR A 242 22.26 3.44 33.25
CA THR A 242 22.37 4.80 33.77
C THR A 242 22.45 4.72 35.29
N ASN A 243 23.66 4.88 35.82
CA ASN A 243 23.86 5.65 37.04
C ASN A 243 25.28 6.22 37.01
N GLY A 244 25.38 7.47 36.54
CA GLY A 244 26.57 8.29 36.69
C GLY A 244 26.63 8.90 38.09
N GLY A 245 27.82 9.01 38.65
CA GLY A 245 28.05 9.76 39.88
C GLY A 245 29.45 9.61 40.44
N GLY A 246 30.36 10.51 40.03
CA GLY A 246 31.43 11.04 40.88
C GLY A 246 32.62 10.13 41.21
N PHE A 247 33.76 10.43 40.58
CA PHE A 247 35.05 10.37 41.29
C PHE A 247 35.04 11.50 42.34
N PRO A 248 35.59 11.28 43.56
CA PRO A 248 37.04 11.33 43.70
C PRO A 248 37.64 10.34 44.73
N GLY A 249 38.86 9.90 44.44
CA GLY A 249 39.91 9.79 45.47
C GLY A 249 39.95 8.53 46.34
N GLY A 250 41.04 7.77 46.17
CA GLY A 250 41.86 7.36 47.30
C GLY A 250 41.58 6.00 47.95
N GLY A 251 42.60 5.13 47.89
CA GLY A 251 42.96 4.27 49.02
C GLY A 251 42.39 2.86 49.04
N MET A 252 43.25 1.89 48.70
CA MET A 252 43.26 0.56 49.33
C MET A 252 43.39 0.74 50.86
N PRO A 253 42.74 -0.07 51.70
CA PRO A 253 43.24 -1.39 52.14
C PRO A 253 42.11 -2.45 52.21
N GLY A 254 42.30 -3.76 52.12
CA GLY A 254 43.20 -4.57 52.94
C GLY A 254 42.48 -5.12 54.18
N MET A 255 42.27 -6.44 54.20
CA MET A 255 42.18 -7.36 55.36
C MET A 255 40.96 -7.41 56.32
N ASN A 256 40.54 -8.67 56.51
CA ASN A 256 40.10 -9.38 57.73
C ASN A 256 38.78 -9.05 58.42
N GLY A 257 38.03 -10.13 58.68
CA GLY A 257 36.85 -10.23 59.54
C GLY A 257 36.12 -11.54 59.28
#